data_AF-A0A2A4INY1-F1
#
_entry.id   AF-A0A2A4INY1-F1
#
_cell.length_a   1.000
_cell.length_b   1.000
_cell.length_c   1.000
_cell.angle_alpha   90.00
_cell.angle_beta   90.00
_cell.angle_gamma   90.00
#
_symmetry.space_group_name_H-M   'P 1'
#
loop_
_entity.id
_entity.type
_entity.pdbx_description
1 polymer ?
#
loop_
_entity_poly.entity_id
_entity_poly.type
_entity_poly.pdbx_seq_one_letter_code
_entity_poly.pdbx_strand_id
1 'polypeptide(L)'
;MYLFIDLHGKRAKEVRTHFTNLLKILYILKILFGNSLGINMEVVFGRRLHSKNNKPILKYVVLRQAEKYKYLGYQYKLNKKTANGSMIITF
;
A
#
# COMPACT_ATOMS: atom_id res chain seq x y z
N MET A 1 -0.08 -10.49 11.89
CA MET A 1 1.20 -10.23 11.18
C MET A 1 1.31 -8.75 10.83
N TYR A 2 2.46 -8.12 11.05
CA TYR A 2 2.74 -6.74 10.63
C TYR A 2 3.78 -6.74 9.49
N LEU A 3 3.48 -6.05 8.38
CA LEU A 3 4.35 -5.94 7.21
C LEU A 3 4.72 -4.49 6.94
N PHE A 4 6.00 -4.22 6.70
CA PHE A 4 6.47 -2.90 6.31
C PHE A 4 7.05 -2.96 4.90
N ILE A 5 6.53 -2.13 4.00
CA ILE A 5 6.84 -2.18 2.57
C ILE A 5 7.31 -0.80 2.12
N ASP A 6 8.58 -0.69 1.78
CA ASP A 6 9.14 0.53 1.22
C ASP A 6 9.12 0.50 -0.31
N LEU A 7 8.32 1.39 -0.90
CA LEU A 7 8.21 1.61 -2.34
C LEU A 7 8.90 2.91 -2.77
N HIS A 8 9.56 3.62 -1.86
CA HIS A 8 10.27 4.85 -2.15
C HIS A 8 11.39 4.63 -3.18
N GLY A 9 11.64 5.63 -4.03
CA GLY A 9 12.68 5.57 -5.06
C GLY A 9 12.41 4.65 -6.26
N LYS A 10 11.36 3.80 -6.20
CA LYS A 10 10.99 2.91 -7.31
C LYS A 10 10.25 3.63 -8.43
N ARG A 11 10.23 3.05 -9.63
CA ARG A 11 9.47 3.60 -10.76
C ARG A 11 7.97 3.38 -10.55
N ALA A 12 7.15 4.31 -11.02
CA ALA A 12 5.68 4.22 -10.88
C ALA A 12 5.09 2.90 -11.42
N LYS A 13 5.62 2.39 -12.54
CA LYS A 13 5.21 1.11 -13.12
C LYS A 13 5.53 -0.07 -12.20
N GLU A 14 6.70 -0.08 -11.59
CA GLU A 14 7.12 -1.12 -10.62
C GLU A 14 6.26 -1.07 -9.37
N VAL A 15 6.05 0.13 -8.81
CA VAL A 15 5.18 0.34 -7.64
C VAL A 15 3.78 -0.19 -7.90
N ARG A 16 3.20 0.11 -9.07
CA ARG A 16 1.89 -0.41 -9.47
C ARG A 16 1.86 -1.93 -9.45
N THR A 17 2.81 -2.58 -10.10
CA THR A 17 2.87 -4.05 -10.21
C THR A 17 3.09 -4.70 -8.84
N HIS A 18 4.09 -4.24 -8.09
CA HIS A 18 4.41 -4.79 -6.77
C HIS A 18 3.24 -4.67 -5.80
N PHE A 19 2.66 -3.47 -5.67
CA PHE A 19 1.55 -3.24 -4.75
C PHE A 19 0.33 -4.08 -5.12
N THR A 20 0.02 -4.22 -6.42
CA THR A 20 -1.11 -5.04 -6.88
C THR A 20 -0.91 -6.52 -6.56
N ASN A 21 0.28 -7.05 -6.83
CA ASN A 21 0.60 -8.45 -6.55
C ASN A 21 0.56 -8.73 -5.06
N LEU A 22 1.05 -7.79 -4.26
CA LEU A 22 1.02 -7.88 -2.80
C LEU A 22 -0.41 -7.98 -2.27
N LEU A 23 -1.32 -7.11 -2.70
CA LEU A 23 -2.74 -7.19 -2.30
C LEU A 23 -3.37 -8.54 -2.64
N LYS A 24 -3.07 -9.10 -3.81
CA LYS A 24 -3.56 -10.42 -4.22
C LYS A 24 -3.02 -11.54 -3.31
N ILE A 25 -1.72 -11.50 -3.00
CA ILE A 25 -1.10 -12.49 -2.10
C ILE A 25 -1.73 -12.40 -0.71
N LEU A 26 -1.90 -11.20 -0.16
CA LEU A 26 -2.52 -11.00 1.14
C LEU A 26 -3.96 -11.51 1.17
N TYR A 27 -4.72 -11.27 0.11
CA TYR A 27 -6.08 -11.80 -0.01
C TYR A 27 -6.11 -13.33 -0.05
N ILE A 28 -5.20 -13.97 -0.79
CA ILE A 28 -5.08 -15.44 -0.81
C ILE A 28 -4.75 -15.97 0.59
N LEU A 29 -3.80 -15.34 1.29
CA LEU A 29 -3.48 -15.70 2.67
C LEU A 29 -4.69 -15.54 3.60
N LYS A 30 -5.47 -14.46 3.43
CA LYS A 30 -6.69 -14.25 4.21
C LYS A 30 -7.73 -15.34 3.97
N ILE A 31 -7.89 -15.81 2.74
CA ILE A 31 -8.79 -16.94 2.43
C ILE A 31 -8.29 -18.22 3.11
N LEU A 32 -7.00 -18.53 2.98
CA LEU A 32 -6.42 -19.79 3.47
C LEU A 32 -6.48 -19.92 5.00
N PHE A 33 -6.24 -18.82 5.71
CA PHE A 33 -6.17 -18.82 7.18
C PHE A 33 -7.41 -18.21 7.86
N GLY A 34 -8.35 -17.67 7.07
CA GLY A 34 -9.58 -17.08 7.56
C GLY A 34 -9.35 -15.96 8.60
N ASN A 35 -10.19 -15.96 9.63
CA ASN A 35 -10.15 -14.94 10.69
C ASN A 35 -8.99 -15.11 11.68
N SER A 36 -8.29 -16.26 11.64
CA SER A 36 -7.13 -16.50 12.51
C SER A 36 -5.92 -15.64 12.15
N LEU A 37 -5.90 -15.09 10.92
CA LEU A 37 -4.82 -14.25 10.42
C LEU A 37 -5.29 -12.80 10.25
N GLY A 38 -4.93 -11.95 11.21
CA GLY A 38 -4.99 -10.50 11.06
C GLY A 38 -3.72 -10.00 10.38
N ILE A 39 -3.84 -9.31 9.25
CA ILE A 39 -2.69 -8.77 8.50
C ILE A 39 -2.76 -7.25 8.52
N ASN A 40 -1.78 -6.64 9.16
CA ASN A 40 -1.57 -5.20 9.12
C ASN A 40 -0.34 -4.90 8.27
N MET A 41 -0.43 -3.87 7.45
CA MET A 41 0.66 -3.48 6.56
C MET A 41 0.81 -1.96 6.54
N GLU A 42 2.05 -1.48 6.56
CA GLU A 42 2.38 -0.11 6.21
C GLU A 42 3.14 -0.07 4.88
N VAL A 43 2.61 0.67 3.92
CA VAL A 43 3.21 0.89 2.61
C VAL A 43 3.73 2.32 2.53
N VAL A 44 5.04 2.49 2.43
CA VAL A 44 5.72 3.78 2.33
C VAL A 44 5.97 4.10 0.86
N PHE A 45 5.57 5.29 0.43
CA PHE A 45 5.79 5.79 -0.93
C PHE A 45 6.46 7.18 -0.96
N GLY A 46 6.95 7.63 0.20
CA GLY A 46 7.76 8.83 0.36
C GLY A 46 6.99 10.07 0.79
N ARG A 47 7.71 10.98 1.46
CA ARG A 47 7.25 12.32 1.84
C ARG A 47 7.63 13.26 0.70
N ARG A 48 6.65 13.98 0.15
CA ARG A 48 6.66 14.88 -1.03
C ARG A 48 7.92 15.75 -1.29
N LEU A 49 8.81 15.91 -0.30
CA LEU A 49 9.93 16.86 -0.23
C LEU A 49 10.99 16.72 -1.33
N HIS A 50 11.15 15.56 -1.98
CA HIS A 50 12.20 15.35 -3.00
C HIS A 50 11.69 14.81 -4.35
N SER A 51 10.39 14.86 -4.63
CA SER A 51 9.89 14.41 -5.93
C SER A 51 10.25 15.41 -7.04
N LYS A 52 10.92 14.96 -8.11
CA LYS A 52 11.05 15.73 -9.37
C LYS A 52 9.65 16.24 -9.77
N ASN A 53 9.48 17.55 -9.89
CA ASN A 53 8.21 18.27 -10.15
C ASN A 53 7.17 18.34 -9.00
N ASN A 54 7.53 18.15 -7.73
CA ASN A 54 6.64 18.33 -6.55
C ASN A 54 5.33 17.48 -6.55
N LYS A 55 5.20 16.52 -7.47
CA LYS A 55 4.04 15.62 -7.58
C LYS A 55 4.39 14.27 -6.94
N PRO A 56 3.70 13.84 -5.87
CA PRO A 56 3.92 12.54 -5.25
C PRO A 56 3.28 11.44 -6.11
N ILE A 57 3.88 11.16 -7.27
CA ILE A 57 3.37 10.22 -8.28
C ILE A 57 3.09 8.85 -7.64
N LEU A 58 3.98 8.37 -6.78
CA LEU A 58 3.84 7.05 -6.14
C LEU A 58 2.63 6.98 -5.19
N LYS A 59 2.35 8.05 -4.43
CA LYS A 59 1.16 8.14 -3.59
C LYS A 59 -0.12 7.89 -4.39
N TYR A 60 -0.25 8.57 -5.54
CA TYR A 60 -1.43 8.46 -6.39
C TYR A 60 -1.53 7.09 -7.06
N VAL A 61 -0.39 6.49 -7.44
CA VAL A 61 -0.36 5.12 -7.98
C VAL A 61 -0.88 4.13 -6.94
N VAL A 62 -0.38 4.19 -5.70
CA VAL A 62 -0.80 3.31 -4.61
C VAL A 62 -2.27 3.54 -4.28
N LEU A 63 -2.72 4.78 -4.11
CA LEU A 63 -4.13 5.09 -3.82
C LEU A 63 -5.08 4.58 -4.91
N ARG A 64 -4.73 4.78 -6.19
CA ARG A 64 -5.56 4.32 -7.30
C ARG A 64 -5.71 2.80 -7.32
N GLN A 65 -4.63 2.08 -7.03
CA GLN A 65 -4.69 0.63 -6.94
C GLN A 65 -5.42 0.18 -5.67
N ALA A 66 -5.24 0.86 -4.54
CA ALA A 66 -5.95 0.54 -3.31
C ALA A 66 -7.47 0.67 -3.50
N GLU A 67 -7.92 1.76 -4.11
CA GLU A 67 -9.35 1.93 -4.39
C GLU A 67 -9.87 0.90 -5.39
N LYS A 68 -9.11 0.63 -6.47
CA LYS A 68 -9.48 -0.37 -7.48
C LYS A 68 -9.66 -1.77 -6.89
N TYR A 69 -8.85 -2.14 -5.89
CA TYR A 69 -8.85 -3.47 -5.29
C TYR A 69 -9.56 -3.52 -3.92
N LYS A 70 -10.30 -2.48 -3.53
CA LYS A 70 -11.03 -2.41 -2.26
C LYS A 70 -12.02 -3.57 -2.04
N TYR A 71 -12.52 -4.15 -3.13
CA TYR A 71 -13.41 -5.32 -3.11
C TYR A 71 -12.76 -6.57 -2.48
N LEU A 72 -11.45 -6.60 -2.27
CA LEU A 72 -10.74 -7.69 -1.56
C LEU A 72 -10.98 -7.67 -0.03
N GLY A 73 -11.78 -6.74 0.49
CA GLY A 73 -12.25 -6.76 1.87
C GLY A 73 -11.32 -6.13 2.90
N TYR A 74 -10.23 -5.47 2.48
CA TYR A 74 -9.35 -4.74 3.40
C TYR A 74 -9.80 -3.30 3.61
N GLN A 75 -9.37 -2.74 4.74
CA GLN A 75 -9.47 -1.31 5.01
C GLN A 75 -8.10 -0.65 4.83
N TYR A 76 -8.09 0.62 4.43
CA TYR A 76 -6.85 1.38 4.36
C TYR A 76 -7.04 2.84 4.81
N LYS A 77 -5.97 3.43 5.35
CA LYS A 77 -5.92 4.86 5.70
C LYS A 77 -4.52 5.42 5.45
N LEU A 78 -4.45 6.71 5.09
CA LEU A 78 -3.17 7.42 5.02
C LEU A 78 -2.63 7.66 6.44
N ASN A 79 -1.33 7.47 6.62
CA ASN A 79 -0.68 7.69 7.90
C ASN A 79 -0.35 9.19 8.08
N LYS A 80 -1.08 9.86 8.97
CA LYS A 80 -0.86 11.28 9.29
C LYS A 80 0.52 11.52 9.94
N LYS A 81 1.05 10.55 10.69
CA LYS A 81 2.37 10.66 11.34
C LYS A 81 3.51 10.80 10.33
N THR A 82 3.33 10.29 9.10
CA THR A 82 4.32 10.39 8.02
C THR A 82 3.99 11.50 7.03
N ALA A 83 3.18 12.49 7.43
CA ALA A 83 2.66 13.54 6.53
C ALA A 83 1.97 12.95 5.28
N ASN A 84 1.24 11.84 5.44
CA ASN A 84 0.61 11.07 4.37
C ASN A 84 1.60 10.50 3.34
N GLY A 85 2.85 10.25 3.74
CA GLY A 85 3.87 9.57 2.93
C GLY A 85 3.83 8.04 3.01
N SER A 86 2.91 7.50 3.80
CA SER A 86 2.61 6.07 3.88
C SER A 86 1.11 5.80 4.04
N MET A 87 0.71 4.56 3.81
CA MET A 87 -0.64 4.04 3.96
C MET A 87 -0.62 2.81 4.85
N ILE A 88 -1.55 2.73 5.80
CA ILE A 88 -1.80 1.55 6.62
C ILE A 88 -2.96 0.78 6.00
N ILE A 89 -2.80 -0.53 5.85
CA ILE A 89 -3.77 -1.48 5.31
C ILE A 89 -4.02 -2.59 6.33
N THR A 90 -5.28 -2.98 6.52
CA THR A 90 -5.69 -4.04 7.44
C THR A 90 -6.65 -5.01 6.75
N PHE A 91 -6.30 -6.30 6.74
CA PHE A 91 -7.11 -7.44 6.29
C PHE A 91 -7.56 -8.31 7.47
#